data_AF-A0A0C1QK64-F1
#
_entry.id   AF-A0A0C1QK64-F1
#
_cell.length_a   1.000
_cell.length_b   1.000
_cell.length_c   1.000
_cell.angle_alpha   90.00
_cell.angle_beta   90.00
_cell.angle_gamma   90.00
#
_symmetry.space_group_name_H-M   'P 1'
#
loop_
_entity.id
_entity.type
_entity.pdbx_description
1 polymer ?
#
loop_
_entity_poly.entity_id
_entity_poly.type
_entity_poly.pdbx_seq_one_letter_code
_entity_poly.pdbx_strand_id
1 'polypeptide(L)'
;MKRKIVSSSQEENSLEKITYVKKNKTIMLSDIQKQIADIDLPSFLEKGKINLAKLELDIMFIDPKEIDELLKYTNYKPFLWAIEHGNLELMKYFINHTTERGKFLLVCHDNYQVINRFVDLTAEKIEKGSYRRGVTTDILKLFASIKPLQTIEAIEHIFESIGGDAQKVVRILKINLKDAVDKLANENNKDIKEYLEENKGQDNSPSGLDQQSISEKKFTAKLNSSDDKSFYNRVKQKVSFVNQL
;
A
#
# COMPACT_ATOMS: atom_id res chain seq x y z
N MET A 1 43.46 71.71 6.49
CA MET A 1 43.79 71.36 5.09
C MET A 1 42.68 70.48 4.54
N LYS A 2 42.07 70.88 3.40
CA LYS A 2 41.08 70.13 2.61
C LYS A 2 41.79 69.30 1.52
N ARG A 3 41.09 68.27 0.99
CA ARG A 3 41.21 67.52 -0.29
C ARG A 3 41.62 66.04 -0.09
N LYS A 4 41.18 65.04 -0.88
CA LYS A 4 40.13 64.85 -1.93
C LYS A 4 40.14 63.34 -2.34
N ILE A 5 38.94 62.75 -2.39
CA ILE A 5 38.35 61.67 -3.23
C ILE A 5 39.24 60.85 -4.23
N VAL A 6 39.16 59.50 -4.08
CA VAL A 6 38.88 58.36 -5.02
C VAL A 6 39.73 58.07 -6.28
N SER A 7 40.23 56.82 -6.41
CA SER A 7 39.94 55.79 -7.44
C SER A 7 41.13 54.81 -7.59
N SER A 8 40.92 53.50 -7.38
CA SER A 8 40.75 52.44 -8.38
C SER A 8 41.99 51.54 -8.52
N SER A 9 41.85 50.28 -8.12
CA SER A 9 42.36 49.14 -8.88
C SER A 9 41.61 47.91 -8.38
N GLN A 10 40.92 47.27 -9.32
CA GLN A 10 40.22 46.01 -9.12
C GLN A 10 41.29 44.93 -8.92
N GLU A 11 41.32 44.31 -7.73
CA GLU A 11 42.00 43.04 -7.55
C GLU A 11 41.05 41.90 -7.92
N GLU A 12 41.57 41.08 -8.82
CA GLU A 12 41.03 39.86 -9.35
C GLU A 12 40.62 38.91 -8.23
N ASN A 13 39.35 38.50 -8.24
CA ASN A 13 38.92 37.33 -7.49
C ASN A 13 38.07 36.47 -8.43
N SER A 14 38.77 35.76 -9.31
CA SER A 14 38.20 34.69 -10.14
C SER A 14 37.89 33.48 -9.26
N LEU A 15 36.83 33.60 -8.47
CA LEU A 15 36.13 32.44 -7.92
C LEU A 15 35.35 31.81 -9.07
N GLU A 16 35.95 30.79 -9.68
CA GLU A 16 35.26 29.83 -10.53
C GLU A 16 34.01 29.33 -9.79
N LYS A 17 32.85 29.84 -10.20
CA LYS A 17 31.56 29.25 -9.84
C LYS A 17 31.51 27.86 -10.48
N ILE A 18 31.96 26.86 -9.73
CA ILE A 18 31.62 25.46 -9.97
C ILE A 18 30.09 25.37 -9.82
N THR A 19 29.41 25.54 -10.94
CA THR A 19 27.99 25.26 -11.05
C THR A 19 27.85 23.75 -10.99
N TYR A 20 27.50 23.24 -9.81
CA TYR A 20 26.99 21.87 -9.67
C TYR A 20 25.70 21.76 -10.47
N VAL A 21 25.83 21.45 -11.76
CA VAL A 21 24.71 21.01 -12.59
C VAL A 21 24.34 19.62 -12.09
N LYS A 22 23.43 19.57 -11.11
CA LYS A 22 22.77 18.36 -10.67
C LYS A 22 21.94 17.86 -11.85
N LYS A 23 22.55 17.07 -12.75
CA LYS A 23 21.83 16.41 -13.84
C LYS A 23 20.83 15.46 -13.20
N ASN A 24 19.58 15.87 -13.14
CA ASN A 24 18.46 14.97 -12.84
C ASN A 24 18.37 13.97 -13.99
N LYS A 25 19.07 12.85 -13.87
CA LYS A 25 18.95 11.73 -14.80
C LYS A 25 17.58 11.11 -14.56
N THR A 26 16.62 11.40 -15.45
CA THR A 26 15.36 10.67 -15.51
C THR A 26 15.71 9.22 -15.78
N ILE A 27 15.48 8.34 -14.81
CA ILE A 27 15.67 6.90 -14.98
C ILE A 27 14.48 6.45 -15.84
N MET A 28 14.77 5.87 -16.99
CA MET A 28 13.77 5.25 -17.87
C MET A 28 14.13 3.79 -18.05
N LEU A 29 13.11 2.94 -18.11
CA LEU A 29 13.29 1.52 -18.36
C LEU A 29 13.93 1.30 -19.75
N SER A 30 14.94 0.45 -19.79
CA SER A 30 15.49 -0.09 -21.03
C SER A 30 14.48 -0.97 -21.76
N ASP A 31 14.71 -1.27 -23.03
CA ASP A 31 13.79 -2.10 -23.81
C ASP A 31 13.66 -3.53 -23.26
N ILE A 32 14.76 -4.08 -22.71
CA ILE A 32 14.74 -5.38 -22.03
C ILE A 32 13.89 -5.31 -20.75
N GLN A 33 14.04 -4.25 -19.94
CA GLN A 33 13.22 -4.07 -18.74
C GLN A 33 11.73 -3.90 -19.07
N LYS A 34 11.38 -3.23 -20.18
CA LYS A 34 9.99 -3.15 -20.66
C LYS A 34 9.47 -4.51 -21.10
N GLN A 35 10.27 -5.28 -21.84
CA GLN A 35 9.91 -6.64 -22.24
C GLN A 35 9.59 -7.51 -21.01
N ILE A 36 10.43 -7.45 -19.98
CA ILE A 36 10.18 -8.16 -18.72
C ILE A 36 8.88 -7.69 -18.07
N ALA A 37 8.66 -6.37 -18.01
CA ALA A 37 7.47 -5.77 -17.41
C ALA A 37 6.17 -6.18 -18.13
N ASP A 38 6.20 -6.25 -19.46
CA ASP A 38 5.02 -6.48 -20.30
C ASP A 38 4.73 -7.96 -20.57
N ILE A 39 5.76 -8.82 -20.56
CA ILE A 39 5.65 -10.22 -21.00
C ILE A 39 6.04 -11.19 -19.88
N ASP A 40 7.28 -11.12 -19.41
CA ASP A 40 7.85 -12.18 -18.55
C ASP A 40 7.24 -12.15 -17.16
N LEU A 41 7.18 -10.96 -16.53
CA LEU A 41 6.61 -10.78 -15.21
C LEU A 41 5.13 -11.19 -15.14
N PRO A 42 4.23 -10.71 -16.02
CA PRO A 42 2.84 -11.19 -16.06
C PRO A 42 2.74 -12.71 -16.23
N SER A 43 3.51 -13.29 -17.15
CA SER A 43 3.54 -14.74 -17.42
C SER A 43 3.98 -15.55 -16.19
N PHE A 44 4.96 -15.07 -15.43
CA PHE A 44 5.41 -15.72 -14.21
C PHE A 44 4.38 -15.62 -13.09
N LEU A 45 3.74 -14.46 -12.92
CA LEU A 45 2.68 -14.27 -11.93
C LEU A 45 1.46 -15.15 -12.22
N GLU A 46 1.00 -15.18 -13.48
CA GLU A 46 -0.12 -16.04 -13.91
C GLU A 46 0.16 -17.53 -13.64
N LYS A 47 1.39 -17.97 -13.86
CA LYS A 47 1.82 -19.36 -13.60
C LYS A 47 2.19 -19.64 -12.14
N GLY A 48 2.05 -18.67 -11.24
CA GLY A 48 2.44 -18.79 -9.83
C GLY A 48 3.95 -18.97 -9.60
N LYS A 49 4.80 -18.64 -10.58
CA LYS A 49 6.26 -18.77 -10.53
C LYS A 49 6.92 -17.59 -9.82
N ILE A 50 6.50 -17.33 -8.59
CA ILE A 50 6.90 -16.15 -7.80
C ILE A 50 8.42 -16.04 -7.63
N ASN A 51 9.11 -17.16 -7.41
CA ASN A 51 10.56 -17.17 -7.24
C ASN A 51 11.30 -16.79 -8.53
N LEU A 52 10.77 -17.17 -9.69
CA LEU A 52 11.35 -16.76 -10.97
C LEU A 52 11.11 -15.27 -11.23
N ALA A 53 9.90 -14.78 -10.92
CA ALA A 53 9.61 -13.35 -11.00
C ALA A 53 10.59 -12.54 -10.13
N LYS A 54 10.80 -12.93 -8.87
CA LYS A 54 11.76 -12.25 -7.99
C LYS A 54 13.19 -12.31 -8.51
N LEU A 55 13.64 -13.49 -8.96
CA LEU A 55 14.99 -13.65 -9.50
C LEU A 55 15.23 -12.76 -10.72
N GLU A 56 14.26 -12.70 -11.64
CA GLU A 56 14.39 -11.84 -12.83
C GLU A 56 14.40 -10.36 -12.47
N LEU A 57 13.55 -9.95 -11.51
CA LEU A 57 13.56 -8.59 -10.98
C LEU A 57 14.89 -8.24 -10.31
N ASP A 58 15.46 -9.14 -9.49
CA ASP A 58 16.74 -8.93 -8.82
C ASP A 58 17.92 -8.80 -9.80
N ILE A 59 17.85 -9.48 -10.94
CA ILE A 59 18.89 -9.42 -11.99
C ILE A 59 18.77 -8.13 -12.82
N MET A 60 17.54 -7.71 -13.12
CA MET A 60 17.26 -6.70 -14.16
C MET A 60 16.90 -5.32 -13.60
N PHE A 61 16.59 -5.23 -12.30
CA PHE A 61 16.19 -4.01 -11.60
C PHE A 61 16.97 -3.90 -10.28
N ILE A 62 18.26 -3.56 -10.40
CA ILE A 62 19.22 -3.63 -9.30
C ILE A 62 19.03 -2.45 -8.33
N ASP A 63 18.64 -1.27 -8.84
CA ASP A 63 18.39 -0.08 -8.02
C ASP A 63 16.90 -0.01 -7.63
N PRO A 64 16.55 0.28 -6.36
CA PRO A 64 15.16 0.49 -5.95
C PRO A 64 14.38 1.51 -6.80
N LYS A 65 15.06 2.48 -7.42
CA LYS A 65 14.45 3.42 -8.36
C LYS A 65 13.97 2.75 -9.65
N GLU A 66 14.65 1.69 -10.11
CA GLU A 66 14.23 0.93 -11.27
C GLU A 66 12.95 0.14 -10.97
N ILE A 67 12.84 -0.43 -9.76
CA ILE A 67 11.60 -1.05 -9.29
C ILE A 67 10.47 -0.01 -9.16
N ASP A 68 10.75 1.19 -8.65
CA ASP A 68 9.77 2.28 -8.63
C ASP A 68 9.26 2.61 -10.05
N GLU A 69 10.16 2.68 -11.04
CA GLU A 69 9.79 2.96 -12.44
C GLU A 69 9.04 1.78 -13.08
N LEU A 70 9.41 0.53 -12.78
CA LEU A 70 8.65 -0.66 -13.18
C LEU A 70 7.21 -0.61 -12.68
N LEU A 71 7.03 -0.32 -11.39
CA LEU A 71 5.71 -0.26 -10.77
C LEU A 71 4.88 0.87 -11.38
N LYS A 72 5.47 2.04 -11.63
CA LYS A 72 4.76 3.11 -12.35
C LYS A 72 4.41 2.71 -13.78
N TYR A 73 5.36 2.14 -14.52
CA TYR A 73 5.18 1.72 -15.90
C TYR A 73 4.04 0.71 -16.05
N THR A 74 3.98 -0.26 -15.13
CA THR A 74 2.94 -1.30 -15.10
C THR A 74 1.65 -0.86 -14.40
N ASN A 75 1.53 0.41 -14.01
CA ASN A 75 0.42 0.92 -13.19
C ASN A 75 0.16 0.05 -11.94
N TYR A 76 1.23 -0.36 -11.27
CA TYR A 76 1.26 -1.12 -10.01
C TYR A 76 0.60 -2.51 -10.10
N LYS A 77 0.33 -3.02 -11.32
CA LYS A 77 -0.28 -4.33 -11.56
C LYS A 77 0.39 -5.48 -10.81
N PRO A 78 1.74 -5.60 -10.74
CA PRO A 78 2.38 -6.69 -10.00
C PRO A 78 2.09 -6.65 -8.49
N PHE A 79 2.01 -5.45 -7.91
CA PHE A 79 1.69 -5.29 -6.49
C PHE A 79 0.21 -5.57 -6.21
N LEU A 80 -0.69 -5.10 -7.09
CA LEU A 80 -2.12 -5.40 -7.04
C LEU A 80 -2.38 -6.91 -7.16
N TRP A 81 -1.68 -7.59 -8.07
CA TRP A 81 -1.76 -9.05 -8.21
C TRP A 81 -1.40 -9.75 -6.90
N ALA A 82 -0.33 -9.30 -6.22
CA ALA A 82 0.07 -9.87 -4.94
C ALA A 82 -1.03 -9.73 -3.87
N ILE A 83 -1.75 -8.60 -3.85
CA ILE A 83 -2.88 -8.36 -2.94
C ILE A 83 -4.06 -9.27 -3.26
N GLU A 84 -4.42 -9.39 -4.54
CA GLU A 84 -5.53 -10.24 -5.00
C GLU A 84 -5.36 -11.69 -4.56
N HIS A 85 -4.12 -12.17 -4.66
CA HIS A 85 -3.75 -13.54 -4.30
C HIS A 85 -3.35 -13.70 -2.84
N GLY A 86 -3.36 -12.63 -2.03
CA GLY A 86 -2.93 -12.64 -0.64
C GLY A 86 -1.46 -13.07 -0.47
N ASN A 87 -0.62 -12.81 -1.48
CA ASN A 87 0.78 -13.17 -1.51
C ASN A 87 1.62 -12.15 -0.74
N LEU A 88 1.61 -12.30 0.59
CA LEU A 88 2.34 -11.42 1.51
C LEU A 88 3.85 -11.39 1.23
N GLU A 89 4.42 -12.49 0.73
CA GLU A 89 5.84 -12.60 0.45
C GLU A 89 6.26 -11.72 -0.74
N LEU A 90 5.43 -11.63 -1.77
CA LEU A 90 5.65 -10.76 -2.92
C LEU A 90 5.35 -9.29 -2.58
N MET A 91 4.34 -9.01 -1.75
CA MET A 91 4.10 -7.66 -1.25
C MET A 91 5.30 -7.12 -0.46
N LYS A 92 5.84 -7.92 0.47
CA LYS A 92 7.06 -7.57 1.22
C LYS A 92 8.26 -7.39 0.30
N TYR A 93 8.39 -8.20 -0.74
CA TYR A 93 9.44 -8.05 -1.74
C TYR A 93 9.41 -6.64 -2.37
N PHE A 94 8.27 -6.21 -2.92
CA PHE A 94 8.17 -4.88 -3.52
C PHE A 94 8.42 -3.75 -2.51
N ILE A 95 7.90 -3.86 -1.29
CA ILE A 95 8.15 -2.87 -0.24
C ILE A 95 9.64 -2.77 0.09
N ASN A 96 10.36 -3.89 0.16
CA ASN A 96 11.78 -3.90 0.51
C ASN A 96 12.70 -3.45 -0.63
N HIS A 97 12.24 -3.53 -1.89
CA HIS A 97 13.02 -3.18 -3.07
C HIS A 97 12.56 -1.88 -3.74
N THR A 98 11.75 -1.07 -3.06
CA THR A 98 11.35 0.28 -3.51
C THR A 98 11.99 1.36 -2.64
N THR A 99 12.03 2.59 -3.16
CA THR A 99 12.50 3.72 -2.35
C THR A 99 11.52 4.04 -1.22
N GLU A 100 11.92 4.83 -0.21
CA GLU A 100 10.97 5.29 0.83
C GLU A 100 9.74 6.01 0.26
N ARG A 101 9.93 6.75 -0.85
CA ARG A 101 8.82 7.36 -1.58
C ARG A 101 7.98 6.28 -2.29
N GLY A 102 8.63 5.31 -2.92
CA GLY A 102 7.98 4.17 -3.58
C GLY A 102 7.11 3.35 -2.64
N LYS A 103 7.60 3.03 -1.43
CA LYS A 103 6.83 2.34 -0.38
C LYS A 103 5.52 3.04 -0.07
N PHE A 104 5.57 4.36 0.12
CA PHE A 104 4.37 5.16 0.36
C PHE A 104 3.43 5.14 -0.85
N LEU A 105 3.97 5.26 -2.07
CA LEU A 105 3.17 5.19 -3.29
C LEU A 105 2.53 3.82 -3.50
N LEU A 106 3.17 2.71 -3.12
CA LEU A 106 2.56 1.37 -3.21
C LEU A 106 1.23 1.26 -2.46
N VAL A 107 1.07 1.99 -1.35
CA VAL A 107 -0.15 1.95 -0.53
C VAL A 107 -1.13 3.07 -0.91
N CYS A 108 -0.59 4.24 -1.25
CA CYS A 108 -1.39 5.44 -1.49
C CYS A 108 -1.64 5.76 -2.98
N HIS A 109 -1.18 4.89 -3.90
CA HIS A 109 -1.29 5.10 -5.35
C HIS A 109 -2.72 5.43 -5.77
N ASP A 110 -2.84 6.35 -6.74
CA ASP A 110 -4.11 6.74 -7.38
C ASP A 110 -5.26 6.90 -6.37
N ASN A 111 -5.06 7.79 -5.39
CA ASN A 111 -6.01 8.02 -4.31
C ASN A 111 -6.39 6.74 -3.54
N TYR A 112 -5.37 6.03 -3.04
CA TYR A 112 -5.53 4.80 -2.26
C TYR A 112 -6.26 3.68 -3.02
N GLN A 113 -6.14 3.63 -4.35
CA GLN A 113 -6.73 2.58 -5.20
C GLN A 113 -6.40 1.17 -4.69
N VAL A 114 -5.16 0.99 -4.20
CA VAL A 114 -4.67 -0.28 -3.66
C VAL A 114 -5.45 -0.70 -2.41
N ILE A 115 -5.68 0.22 -1.48
CA ILE A 115 -6.48 -0.03 -0.27
C ILE A 115 -7.94 -0.29 -0.64
N ASN A 116 -8.51 0.53 -1.53
CA ASN A 116 -9.87 0.33 -2.02
C ASN A 116 -10.05 -1.07 -2.63
N ARG A 117 -9.12 -1.49 -3.49
CA ARG A 117 -9.14 -2.82 -4.11
C ARG A 117 -9.04 -3.93 -3.05
N PHE A 118 -8.16 -3.78 -2.06
CA PHE A 118 -8.06 -4.72 -0.95
C PHE A 118 -9.37 -4.86 -0.16
N VAL A 119 -10.06 -3.74 0.10
CA VAL A 119 -11.36 -3.72 0.78
C VAL A 119 -12.43 -4.43 -0.05
N ASP A 120 -12.54 -4.12 -1.34
CA ASP A 120 -13.49 -4.76 -2.26
C ASP A 120 -13.28 -6.27 -2.32
N LEU A 121 -12.03 -6.73 -2.43
CA LEU A 121 -11.68 -8.15 -2.44
C LEU A 121 -12.01 -8.84 -1.12
N THR A 122 -11.82 -8.14 0.00
CA THR A 122 -12.14 -8.69 1.31
C THR A 122 -13.64 -8.82 1.49
N ALA A 123 -14.42 -7.83 1.03
CA ALA A 123 -15.87 -7.91 0.98
C ALA A 123 -16.34 -9.14 0.17
N GLU A 124 -15.80 -9.31 -1.03
CA GLU A 124 -16.11 -10.45 -1.90
C GLU A 124 -15.77 -11.79 -1.23
N LYS A 125 -14.63 -11.88 -0.54
CA LYS A 125 -14.23 -13.10 0.19
C LYS A 125 -15.15 -13.38 1.39
N ILE A 126 -15.65 -12.35 2.08
CA ILE A 126 -16.62 -12.50 3.19
C ILE A 126 -17.93 -13.06 2.66
N GLU A 127 -18.47 -12.46 1.59
CA GLU A 127 -19.72 -12.92 0.97
C GLU A 127 -19.63 -14.36 0.44
N LYS A 128 -18.49 -14.72 -0.14
CA LYS A 128 -18.23 -16.09 -0.64
C LYS A 128 -17.89 -17.09 0.46
N GLY A 129 -17.78 -16.66 1.72
CA GLY A 129 -17.38 -17.52 2.85
C GLY A 129 -15.93 -18.03 2.76
N SER A 130 -15.09 -17.43 1.92
CA SER A 130 -13.66 -17.76 1.75
C SER A 130 -12.72 -16.80 2.50
N TYR A 131 -13.30 -15.89 3.28
CA TYR A 131 -12.60 -14.92 4.11
C TYR A 131 -11.65 -15.58 5.12
N ARG A 132 -10.43 -15.04 5.20
CA ARG A 132 -9.39 -15.47 6.15
C ARG A 132 -8.94 -14.28 6.97
N ARG A 133 -9.25 -14.30 8.28
CA ARG A 133 -8.92 -13.21 9.21
C ARG A 133 -7.41 -12.96 9.28
N GLY A 134 -6.62 -14.03 9.44
CA GLY A 134 -5.16 -13.93 9.57
C GLY A 134 -4.50 -13.20 8.39
N VAL A 135 -4.82 -13.62 7.16
CA VAL A 135 -4.29 -13.00 5.94
C VAL A 135 -4.66 -11.52 5.84
N THR A 136 -5.92 -11.19 6.16
CA THR A 136 -6.43 -9.81 6.12
C THR A 136 -5.72 -8.92 7.14
N THR A 137 -5.56 -9.40 8.37
CA THR A 137 -4.82 -8.69 9.43
C THR A 137 -3.36 -8.50 9.05
N ASP A 138 -2.70 -9.50 8.47
CA ASP A 138 -1.28 -9.40 8.11
C ASP A 138 -1.05 -8.43 6.94
N ILE A 139 -1.99 -8.32 5.99
CA ILE A 139 -1.96 -7.31 4.93
C ILE A 139 -2.19 -5.91 5.50
N LEU A 140 -3.20 -5.72 6.33
CA LEU A 140 -3.45 -4.42 7.00
C LEU A 140 -2.26 -3.98 7.84
N LYS A 141 -1.62 -4.94 8.54
CA LYS A 141 -0.39 -4.70 9.28
C LYS A 141 0.74 -4.24 8.36
N LEU A 142 0.89 -4.87 7.20
CA LEU A 142 1.89 -4.47 6.22
C LEU A 142 1.64 -3.04 5.71
N PHE A 143 0.40 -2.68 5.39
CA PHE A 143 0.04 -1.31 5.01
C PHE A 143 0.34 -0.33 6.14
N ALA A 144 -0.17 -0.58 7.35
CA ALA A 144 0.05 0.28 8.51
C ALA A 144 1.52 0.35 8.97
N SER A 145 2.40 -0.55 8.52
CA SER A 145 3.83 -0.42 8.78
C SER A 145 4.49 0.67 7.92
N ILE A 146 3.85 1.07 6.82
CA ILE A 146 4.31 2.11 5.91
C ILE A 146 3.65 3.42 6.32
N LYS A 147 4.42 4.35 6.90
CA LYS A 147 3.90 5.64 7.41
C LYS A 147 2.63 5.46 8.26
N PRO A 148 2.78 4.92 9.48
CA PRO A 148 1.66 4.31 10.19
C PRO A 148 0.45 5.20 10.39
N LEU A 149 0.65 6.42 10.89
CA LEU A 149 -0.43 7.37 11.15
C LEU A 149 -1.23 7.67 9.88
N GLN A 150 -0.54 8.11 8.82
CA GLN A 150 -1.19 8.51 7.57
C GLN A 150 -1.92 7.35 6.90
N THR A 151 -1.35 6.15 6.95
CA THR A 151 -1.97 4.98 6.34
C THR A 151 -3.18 4.50 7.15
N ILE A 152 -3.12 4.52 8.49
CA ILE A 152 -4.26 4.15 9.33
C ILE A 152 -5.41 5.13 9.12
N GLU A 153 -5.15 6.44 9.18
CA GLU A 153 -6.16 7.49 8.93
C GLU A 153 -6.82 7.32 7.56
N ALA A 154 -6.03 7.04 6.51
CA ALA A 154 -6.56 6.81 5.18
C ALA A 154 -7.46 5.57 5.11
N ILE A 155 -7.07 4.46 5.76
CA ILE A 155 -7.88 3.24 5.83
C ILE A 155 -9.20 3.52 6.56
N GLU A 156 -9.15 4.23 7.69
CA GLU A 156 -10.34 4.58 8.48
C GLU A 156 -11.29 5.48 7.70
N HIS A 157 -10.78 6.49 7.01
CA HIS A 157 -11.58 7.34 6.13
C HIS A 157 -12.25 6.53 4.99
N ILE A 158 -11.53 5.58 4.39
CA ILE A 158 -12.12 4.66 3.39
C ILE A 158 -13.25 3.85 4.03
N PHE A 159 -13.04 3.31 5.23
CA PHE A 159 -14.07 2.56 5.96
C PHE A 159 -15.31 3.40 6.27
N GLU A 160 -15.15 4.67 6.63
CA GLU A 160 -16.25 5.59 6.90
C GLU A 160 -17.05 5.96 5.64
N SER A 161 -16.38 6.01 4.49
CA SER A 161 -17.03 6.27 3.20
C SER A 161 -17.94 5.11 2.73
N ILE A 162 -17.77 3.91 3.28
CA ILE A 162 -18.53 2.72 2.92
C ILE A 162 -19.85 2.68 3.71
N GLY A 163 -20.93 3.17 3.09
CA GLY A 163 -22.29 3.13 3.66
C GLY A 163 -23.13 1.89 3.29
N GLY A 164 -24.32 1.79 3.90
CA GLY A 164 -25.35 0.81 3.55
C GLY A 164 -25.04 -0.63 3.98
N ASP A 165 -25.44 -1.59 3.16
CA ASP A 165 -25.37 -3.04 3.46
C ASP A 165 -23.92 -3.52 3.70
N ALA A 166 -22.93 -2.79 3.17
CA ALA A 166 -21.50 -3.07 3.35
C ALA A 166 -20.96 -2.74 4.76
N GLN A 167 -21.77 -2.15 5.65
CA GLN A 167 -21.37 -1.85 7.03
C GLN A 167 -20.97 -3.09 7.84
N LYS A 168 -21.51 -4.27 7.50
CA LYS A 168 -21.07 -5.55 8.10
C LYS A 168 -19.60 -5.84 7.79
N VAL A 169 -19.18 -5.63 6.53
CA VAL A 169 -17.78 -5.80 6.09
C VAL A 169 -16.87 -4.79 6.78
N VAL A 170 -17.29 -3.54 6.87
CA VAL A 170 -16.53 -2.47 7.56
C VAL A 170 -16.26 -2.83 9.01
N ARG A 171 -17.26 -3.34 9.74
CA ARG A 171 -17.06 -3.78 11.15
C ARG A 171 -16.00 -4.87 11.26
N ILE A 172 -16.01 -5.85 10.35
CA ILE A 172 -15.00 -6.91 10.31
C ILE A 172 -13.61 -6.30 10.06
N LEU A 173 -13.51 -5.45 9.03
CA LEU A 173 -12.25 -4.80 8.67
C LEU A 173 -11.69 -3.89 9.78
N LYS A 174 -12.54 -3.17 10.51
CA LYS A 174 -12.14 -2.37 11.69
C LYS A 174 -11.53 -3.24 12.79
N ILE A 175 -12.11 -4.42 13.06
CA ILE A 175 -11.55 -5.38 14.02
C ILE A 175 -10.17 -5.85 13.53
N ASN A 176 -10.04 -6.21 12.26
CA ASN A 176 -8.75 -6.62 11.69
C ASN A 176 -7.69 -5.52 11.69
N LEU A 177 -8.09 -4.26 11.49
CA LEU A 177 -7.19 -3.11 11.57
C LEU A 177 -6.71 -2.90 13.01
N LYS A 178 -7.61 -2.97 14.00
CA LYS A 178 -7.25 -2.91 15.42
C LYS A 178 -6.25 -4.01 15.78
N ASP A 179 -6.52 -5.27 15.39
CA ASP A 179 -5.59 -6.38 15.60
C ASP A 179 -4.21 -6.11 14.96
N ALA A 180 -4.18 -5.51 13.77
CA ALA A 180 -2.95 -5.19 13.05
C ALA A 180 -2.14 -4.10 13.76
N VAL A 181 -2.81 -3.05 14.24
CA VAL A 181 -2.21 -1.95 15.02
C VAL A 181 -1.68 -2.47 16.35
N ASP A 182 -2.44 -3.30 17.07
CA ASP A 182 -2.00 -3.91 18.33
C ASP A 182 -0.76 -4.78 18.13
N LYS A 183 -0.71 -5.56 17.04
CA LYS A 183 0.48 -6.34 16.66
C LYS A 183 1.69 -5.43 16.39
N LEU A 184 1.52 -4.29 15.73
CA LEU A 184 2.63 -3.35 15.48
C LEU A 184 3.10 -2.64 16.75
N ALA A 185 2.18 -2.32 17.67
CA ALA A 185 2.52 -1.69 18.95
C ALA A 185 3.44 -2.60 19.79
N ASN A 186 3.16 -3.89 19.78
CA ASN A 186 3.95 -4.92 20.45
C ASN A 186 5.35 -5.12 19.85
N GLU A 187 5.57 -4.66 18.61
CA GLU A 187 6.88 -4.65 17.94
C GLU A 187 7.70 -3.40 18.23
N ASN A 188 7.31 -2.62 19.26
CA ASN A 188 7.98 -1.38 19.69
C ASN A 188 8.00 -0.25 18.65
N ASN A 189 7.02 -0.19 17.75
CA ASN A 189 6.86 0.95 16.85
C ASN A 189 6.39 2.19 17.65
N LYS A 190 7.24 3.23 17.72
CA LYS A 190 6.97 4.45 18.51
C LYS A 190 5.74 5.20 18.01
N ASP A 191 5.63 5.40 16.69
CA ASP A 191 4.54 6.17 16.07
C ASP A 191 3.18 5.51 16.34
N ILE A 192 3.14 4.18 16.37
CA ILE A 192 1.93 3.41 16.73
C ILE A 192 1.58 3.54 18.21
N LYS A 193 2.58 3.59 19.10
CA LYS A 193 2.31 3.78 20.54
C LYS A 193 1.70 5.17 20.80
N GLU A 194 2.21 6.19 20.12
CA GLU A 194 1.69 7.56 20.16
C GLU A 194 0.24 7.61 19.62
N TYR A 195 -0.02 7.00 18.46
CA TYR A 195 -1.37 6.84 17.90
C TYR A 195 -2.36 6.23 18.90
N LEU A 196 -1.95 5.15 19.57
CA LEU A 196 -2.80 4.47 20.54
C LEU A 196 -3.04 5.30 21.80
N GLU A 197 -2.10 6.13 22.22
CA GLU A 197 -2.27 7.02 23.36
C GLU A 197 -3.25 8.17 23.07
N GLU A 198 -3.19 8.75 21.88
CA GLU A 198 -4.12 9.80 21.44
C GLU A 198 -5.57 9.28 21.33
N ASN A 199 -5.75 8.03 20.90
CA ASN A 199 -7.07 7.43 20.68
C ASN A 199 -7.67 6.69 21.89
N LYS A 200 -6.90 6.51 22.98
CA LYS A 200 -7.41 5.91 24.24
C LYS A 200 -8.58 6.67 24.87
N GLY A 201 -8.80 7.94 24.48
CA GLY A 201 -9.89 8.78 24.99
C GLY A 201 -11.20 8.73 24.19
N GLN A 202 -11.24 8.04 23.05
CA GLN A 202 -12.41 8.08 22.13
C GLN A 202 -13.27 6.81 22.14
N ASP A 203 -12.83 5.71 22.75
CA ASP A 203 -13.50 4.40 22.66
C ASP A 203 -14.57 4.21 23.77
N ASN A 204 -15.70 4.91 23.66
CA ASN A 204 -16.93 4.64 24.44
C ASN A 204 -17.91 3.77 23.63
N SER A 205 -17.58 2.51 23.39
CA SER A 205 -18.52 1.51 22.86
C SER A 205 -18.19 0.11 23.39
N PRO A 206 -19.20 -0.74 23.64
CA PRO A 206 -19.09 -1.83 24.59
C PRO A 206 -18.12 -2.91 24.12
N SER A 207 -17.06 -3.08 24.91
CA SER A 207 -16.05 -4.14 24.89
C SER A 207 -16.59 -5.55 25.18
N GLY A 208 -17.88 -5.78 24.94
CA GLY A 208 -18.60 -7.02 25.25
C GLY A 208 -18.92 -7.85 24.01
N LEU A 209 -17.91 -8.21 23.21
CA LEU A 209 -18.01 -9.37 22.34
C LEU A 209 -16.80 -10.26 22.66
N ASP A 210 -17.11 -11.28 23.46
CA ASP A 210 -16.19 -12.23 24.06
C ASP A 210 -14.97 -12.55 23.20
N GLN A 211 -13.78 -12.39 23.80
CA GLN A 211 -12.50 -12.94 23.37
C GLN A 211 -12.48 -14.49 23.46
N GLN A 212 -13.57 -15.16 23.10
CA GLN A 212 -13.53 -16.59 22.84
C GLN A 212 -13.07 -16.80 21.40
N SER A 213 -12.14 -17.74 21.22
CA SER A 213 -11.65 -18.25 19.95
C SER A 213 -12.82 -18.75 19.08
N ILE A 214 -13.49 -17.83 18.38
CA ILE A 214 -14.48 -18.19 17.38
C ILE A 214 -13.69 -18.75 16.20
N SER A 215 -13.53 -20.08 16.21
CA SER A 215 -13.03 -20.84 15.06
C SER A 215 -13.67 -20.32 13.76
N GLU A 216 -12.88 -20.20 12.70
CA GLU A 216 -13.28 -19.61 11.39
C GLU A 216 -14.62 -20.15 10.85
N LYS A 217 -15.00 -21.38 11.23
CA LYS A 217 -16.27 -22.02 10.88
C LYS A 217 -17.51 -21.45 11.58
N LYS A 218 -17.40 -20.91 12.80
CA LYS A 218 -18.55 -20.37 13.55
C LYS A 218 -18.92 -18.94 13.13
N PHE A 219 -17.97 -18.19 12.57
CA PHE A 219 -18.21 -16.80 12.14
C PHE A 219 -18.93 -16.75 10.78
N THR A 220 -18.56 -17.63 9.84
CA THR A 220 -19.19 -17.76 8.51
C THR A 220 -20.63 -18.29 8.59
N ALA A 221 -20.92 -19.20 9.52
CA ALA A 221 -22.27 -19.76 9.69
C ALA A 221 -23.32 -18.74 10.18
N LYS A 222 -22.91 -17.68 10.89
CA LYS A 222 -23.81 -16.65 11.43
C LYS A 222 -24.19 -15.56 10.42
N LEU A 223 -23.47 -15.49 9.28
CA LEU A 223 -23.68 -14.49 8.23
C LEU A 223 -24.63 -14.98 7.12
N ASN A 224 -24.89 -16.29 7.02
CA ASN A 224 -25.68 -16.90 5.94
C ASN A 224 -27.21 -16.81 6.13
N SER A 225 -27.71 -16.03 7.09
CA SER A 225 -29.16 -15.79 7.25
C SER A 225 -29.53 -14.40 6.73
N SER A 226 -30.31 -14.37 5.65
CA SER A 226 -30.98 -13.24 4.98
C SER A 226 -30.20 -12.46 3.90
N ASP A 227 -30.61 -12.71 2.65
CA ASP A 227 -30.80 -11.80 1.50
C ASP A 227 -29.86 -10.58 1.34
N ASP A 228 -28.63 -10.80 0.87
CA ASP A 228 -27.67 -9.75 0.50
C ASP A 228 -27.28 -9.88 -1.01
N LYS A 229 -28.09 -9.30 -1.92
CA LYS A 229 -27.82 -9.28 -3.38
C LYS A 229 -27.47 -7.90 -3.95
N SER A 230 -27.56 -6.83 -3.15
CA SER A 230 -27.40 -5.44 -3.61
C SER A 230 -25.93 -5.04 -3.86
N PHE A 231 -25.00 -5.55 -3.03
CA PHE A 231 -23.57 -5.23 -3.10
C PHE A 231 -22.90 -5.81 -4.36
N TYR A 232 -23.31 -7.02 -4.76
CA TYR A 232 -22.83 -7.72 -5.95
C TYR A 232 -22.90 -6.86 -7.22
N ASN A 233 -23.95 -6.05 -7.38
CA ASN A 233 -24.13 -5.22 -8.58
C ASN A 233 -23.18 -4.01 -8.64
N ARG A 234 -22.75 -3.46 -7.48
CA ARG A 234 -21.74 -2.38 -7.44
C ARG A 234 -20.33 -2.90 -7.68
N VAL A 235 -19.98 -4.05 -7.10
CA VAL A 235 -18.65 -4.67 -7.31
C VAL A 235 -18.50 -5.14 -8.75
N LYS A 236 -19.53 -5.76 -9.33
CA LYS A 236 -19.47 -6.27 -10.71
C LYS A 236 -19.37 -5.15 -11.75
N GLN A 237 -20.01 -4.00 -11.53
CA GLN A 237 -19.86 -2.83 -12.41
C GLN A 237 -18.42 -2.28 -12.40
N LYS A 238 -17.77 -2.18 -11.23
CA LYS A 238 -16.37 -1.72 -11.15
C LYS A 238 -15.36 -2.73 -11.71
N VAL A 239 -15.55 -4.03 -11.49
CA VAL A 239 -14.64 -5.07 -12.02
C VAL A 239 -14.74 -5.22 -13.55
N SER A 240 -15.91 -4.96 -14.15
CA SER A 240 -16.08 -5.03 -15.61
C SER A 240 -15.26 -3.98 -16.39
N PHE A 241 -14.97 -2.83 -15.78
CA PHE A 241 -14.15 -1.78 -16.40
C PHE A 241 -12.65 -2.11 -16.41
N VAL A 242 -12.17 -2.96 -15.50
CA VAL A 242 -10.75 -3.31 -15.39
C VAL A 242 -10.35 -4.39 -16.40
N ASN A 243 -11.31 -5.18 -16.89
CA ASN A 243 -11.06 -6.24 -17.88
C ASN A 243 -11.28 -5.80 -19.34
N GLN A 244 -11.50 -4.50 -19.60
CA GLN A 244 -11.76 -3.95 -20.95
C GLN A 244 -10.76 -2.90 -21.42
N LEU A 245 -9.61 -2.75 -20.75
CA LEU A 245 -8.49 -1.86 -21.13
C LEU A 245 -7.17 -2.64 -21.11
#